data_AF-A0A448WKW8-F1
#
_entry.id   AF-A0A448WKW8-F1
#
_cell.length_a   1.000
_cell.length_b   1.000
_cell.length_c   1.000
_cell.angle_alpha   90.00
_cell.angle_beta   90.00
_cell.angle_gamma   90.00
#
_symmetry.space_group_name_H-M   'P 1'
#
loop_
_entity.id
_entity.type
_entity.pdbx_description
1 polymer ?
#
loop_
_entity_poly.entity_id
_entity_poly.type
_entity_poly.pdbx_seq_one_letter_code
_entity_poly.pdbx_strand_id
1 'polypeptide(L)'
;MVLHAGPGLPSPGISHLGIRPYNWRAECLHGMGRGEPATAFPMAINLAASFSQATMEAVAFATGLEARAIRNANVDRGNYSVRCGFSNKE
;
A
#
# COMPACT_ATOMS: atom_id res chain seq x y z
N MET A 1 2.17 27.28 7.81
CA MET A 1 3.18 26.26 7.49
C MET A 1 2.53 25.23 6.57
N VAL A 2 2.65 25.42 5.25
CA VAL A 2 2.09 24.49 4.26
C VAL A 2 3.20 23.49 3.93
N LEU A 3 3.05 22.24 4.36
CA LEU A 3 3.95 21.14 3.98
C LEU A 3 3.59 20.71 2.55
N HIS A 4 4.06 21.45 1.54
CA HIS A 4 3.83 21.04 0.15
C HIS A 4 4.89 20.02 -0.28
N ALA A 5 4.61 18.74 -0.08
CA ALA A 5 5.26 17.68 -0.82
C ALA A 5 4.76 17.75 -2.28
N GLY A 6 5.68 17.93 -3.24
CA GLY A 6 5.33 17.93 -4.66
C GLY A 6 4.64 16.63 -5.11
N PRO A 7 4.02 16.59 -6.30
CA PRO A 7 3.27 15.42 -6.77
C PRO A 7 4.10 14.14 -6.70
N GLY A 8 3.67 13.18 -5.87
CA GLY A 8 4.33 11.88 -5.72
C GLY A 8 5.37 11.77 -4.60
N LEU A 9 5.69 12.87 -3.91
CA LEU A 9 6.58 12.84 -2.75
C LEU A 9 5.81 12.46 -1.47
N PRO A 10 6.46 11.75 -0.52
CA PRO A 10 5.87 11.50 0.80
C PRO A 10 5.70 12.81 1.58
N SER A 11 4.79 12.80 2.56
CA SER A 11 4.81 13.77 3.64
C SER A 11 6.19 13.78 4.30
N PRO A 12 6.76 14.96 4.61
CA PRO A 12 8.02 15.04 5.32
C PRO A 12 7.90 14.36 6.70
N GLY A 13 8.99 13.74 7.13
CA GLY A 13 9.13 13.22 8.48
C GLY A 13 9.34 14.36 9.50
N ILE A 14 9.19 14.02 10.78
CA ILE A 14 9.45 14.92 11.91
C ILE A 14 10.51 14.25 12.79
N SER A 15 11.78 14.59 12.53
CA SER A 15 12.95 13.89 13.10
C SER A 15 13.01 13.97 14.63
N HIS A 16 12.72 15.12 15.23
CA HIS A 16 12.74 15.30 16.69
C HIS A 16 11.65 14.50 17.44
N LEU A 17 10.64 14.00 16.72
CA LEU A 17 9.61 13.10 17.26
C LEU A 17 9.81 11.64 16.85
N GLY A 18 10.89 11.32 16.12
CA GLY A 18 11.10 9.98 15.57
C GLY A 18 10.06 9.58 14.51
N ILE A 19 9.35 10.54 13.90
CA ILE A 19 8.35 10.28 12.86
C ILE A 19 9.04 10.25 11.51
N ARG A 20 8.98 9.11 10.84
CA ARG A 20 9.55 8.91 9.49
C ARG A 20 8.65 9.54 8.42
N PRO A 21 9.19 9.86 7.23
CA PRO A 21 8.37 10.26 6.09
C PRO A 21 7.26 9.23 5.82
N TYR A 22 6.12 9.71 5.32
CA TYR A 22 4.97 8.84 5.10
C TYR A 22 4.24 9.16 3.80
N ASN A 23 3.86 8.12 3.08
CA ASN A 23 3.06 8.22 1.88
C ASN A 23 1.76 7.45 2.06
N TRP A 24 0.62 8.13 1.97
CA TRP A 24 -0.70 7.53 2.10
C TRP A 24 -1.23 6.97 0.77
N ARG A 25 -0.55 7.24 -0.35
CA ARG A 25 -1.01 6.82 -1.68
C ARG A 25 -0.51 5.42 -1.99
N ALA A 26 -1.43 4.46 -1.90
CA ALA A 26 -1.26 3.11 -2.40
C ALA A 26 -2.53 2.67 -3.12
N GLU A 27 -2.38 1.77 -4.09
CA GLU A 27 -3.46 1.28 -4.95
C GLU A 27 -3.57 -0.23 -4.79
N CYS A 28 -4.80 -0.72 -4.54
CA CYS A 28 -5.04 -2.13 -4.20
C CYS A 28 -6.31 -2.71 -4.83
N LEU A 29 -6.76 -2.16 -5.98
CA LEU A 29 -8.05 -2.51 -6.57
C LEU A 29 -8.23 -4.02 -6.82
N HIS A 30 -7.16 -4.70 -7.24
CA HIS A 30 -7.16 -6.14 -7.51
C HIS A 30 -5.80 -6.76 -7.19
N GLY A 31 -5.25 -6.41 -6.03
CA GLY A 31 -3.87 -6.68 -5.63
C GLY A 31 -3.03 -5.40 -5.58
N MET A 32 -1.82 -5.50 -5.02
CA MET A 32 -0.92 -4.36 -4.86
C MET A 32 -0.49 -3.80 -6.22
N GLY A 33 -0.83 -2.54 -6.48
CA GLY A 33 -0.55 -1.87 -7.74
C GLY A 33 0.80 -1.16 -7.75
N ARG A 34 1.57 -1.37 -8.83
CA ARG A 34 2.77 -0.60 -9.25
C ARG A 34 3.76 -0.26 -8.12
N GLY A 35 4.78 -1.10 -7.92
CA GLY A 35 5.94 -0.76 -7.09
C GLY A 35 6.91 -1.92 -6.96
N GLU A 36 6.42 -3.03 -6.41
CA GLU A 36 7.14 -4.29 -6.25
C GLU A 36 6.31 -5.42 -6.90
N PRO A 37 6.91 -6.57 -7.25
CA PRO A 37 6.17 -7.74 -7.69
C PRO A 37 5.13 -8.17 -6.63
N ALA A 38 3.89 -8.34 -7.08
CA ALA A 38 2.74 -8.70 -6.26
C ALA A 38 1.76 -9.55 -7.08
N THR A 39 0.82 -10.23 -6.42
CA THR A 39 -0.18 -11.03 -7.11
C THR A 39 -1.18 -10.14 -7.84
N ALA A 40 -1.45 -10.47 -9.11
CA ALA A 40 -2.49 -9.81 -9.91
C ALA A 40 -3.78 -10.63 -9.87
N PHE A 41 -4.73 -10.22 -9.04
CA PHE A 41 -6.04 -10.88 -8.92
C PHE A 41 -6.98 -10.48 -10.06
N PRO A 42 -8.08 -11.23 -10.29
CA PRO A 42 -9.12 -10.81 -11.22
C PRO A 42 -9.68 -9.43 -10.85
N MET A 43 -10.00 -8.61 -11.86
CA MET A 43 -10.64 -7.31 -11.62
C MET A 43 -11.93 -7.45 -10.81
N ALA A 44 -12.33 -6.39 -10.11
CA ALA A 44 -13.48 -6.36 -9.21
C ALA A 44 -14.77 -6.94 -9.84
N ILE A 45 -15.03 -6.66 -11.13
CA ILE A 45 -16.21 -7.21 -11.83
C ILE A 45 -16.16 -8.75 -11.95
N ASN A 46 -14.98 -9.33 -12.15
CA ASN A 46 -14.80 -10.78 -12.22
C ASN A 46 -14.85 -11.43 -10.83
N LEU A 47 -14.33 -10.75 -9.81
CA LEU A 47 -14.47 -11.21 -8.41
C LEU A 47 -15.94 -11.21 -7.99
N ALA A 48 -16.70 -10.16 -8.32
CA ALA A 48 -18.13 -10.09 -8.04
C ALA A 48 -18.92 -11.19 -8.77
N ALA A 49 -18.54 -11.53 -9.99
CA ALA A 49 -19.16 -12.60 -10.77
C ALA A 49 -19.02 -14.01 -10.14
N SER A 50 -18.12 -14.19 -9.16
CA SER A 50 -18.03 -15.43 -8.39
C SER A 50 -19.18 -15.63 -7.39
N PHE A 51 -19.90 -14.54 -7.03
CA PHE A 51 -20.91 -14.51 -5.96
C PHE A 51 -20.43 -15.12 -4.63
N SER A 52 -19.11 -15.15 -4.39
CA SER A 52 -18.49 -15.75 -3.20
C SER A 52 -17.87 -14.68 -2.33
N GLN A 53 -18.50 -14.42 -1.18
CA GLN A 53 -17.95 -13.52 -0.16
C GLN A 53 -16.59 -14.03 0.36
N ALA A 54 -16.49 -15.33 0.63
CA ALA A 54 -15.25 -15.94 1.12
C ALA A 54 -14.08 -15.74 0.13
N THR A 55 -14.34 -15.80 -1.17
CA THR A 55 -13.32 -15.55 -2.20
C THR A 55 -12.87 -14.08 -2.17
N MET A 56 -13.81 -13.14 -2.06
CA MET A 56 -13.47 -11.71 -1.95
C MET A 56 -12.65 -11.41 -0.69
N GLU A 57 -13.03 -12.00 0.45
CA GLU A 57 -12.30 -11.86 1.71
C GLU A 57 -10.88 -12.44 1.64
N ALA A 58 -10.71 -13.62 1.02
CA ALA A 58 -9.39 -14.22 0.82
C ALA A 58 -8.48 -13.36 -0.06
N VAL A 59 -9.00 -12.77 -1.15
CA VAL A 59 -8.25 -11.87 -2.02
C VAL A 59 -7.88 -10.57 -1.29
N ALA A 60 -8.80 -10.00 -0.52
CA ALA A 60 -8.53 -8.81 0.29
C ALA A 60 -7.45 -9.07 1.34
N PHE A 61 -7.52 -10.22 2.02
CA PHE A 61 -6.54 -10.63 3.01
C PHE A 61 -5.15 -10.83 2.38
N ALA A 62 -5.07 -11.56 1.26
CA ALA A 62 -3.82 -11.76 0.53
C ALA A 62 -3.21 -10.42 0.07
N THR A 63 -4.03 -9.53 -0.47
CA THR A 63 -3.61 -8.17 -0.88
C THR A 63 -3.04 -7.38 0.31
N GLY A 64 -3.68 -7.47 1.48
CA GLY A 64 -3.21 -6.81 2.71
C GLY A 64 -1.87 -7.36 3.22
N LEU A 65 -1.66 -8.68 3.13
CA LEU A 65 -0.39 -9.31 3.48
C LEU A 65 0.75 -8.85 2.57
N GLU A 66 0.53 -8.86 1.25
CA GLU A 66 1.52 -8.37 0.29
C GLU A 66 1.83 -6.89 0.51
N ALA A 67 0.81 -6.07 0.75
CA ALA A 67 0.99 -4.64 1.04
C ALA A 67 1.86 -4.41 2.29
N ARG A 68 1.65 -5.19 3.36
CA ARG A 68 2.46 -5.11 4.58
C ARG A 68 3.89 -5.58 4.36
N ALA A 69 4.08 -6.67 3.62
CA ALA A 69 5.42 -7.19 3.29
C ALA A 69 6.22 -6.18 2.46
N ILE A 70 5.62 -5.66 1.38
CA ILE A 70 6.21 -4.65 0.51
C ILE A 70 6.57 -3.39 1.30
N ARG A 71 5.70 -2.95 2.21
CA ARG A 71 5.98 -1.81 3.09
C ARG A 71 7.22 -2.03 3.94
N ASN A 72 7.29 -3.15 4.64
CA ASN A 72 8.40 -3.42 5.55
C ASN A 72 9.72 -3.43 4.76
N ALA A 73 9.75 -4.10 3.60
CA ALA A 73 10.92 -4.11 2.72
C ALA A 73 11.32 -2.71 2.24
N ASN A 74 10.36 -1.85 1.88
CA ASN A 74 10.64 -0.48 1.43
C ASN A 74 11.10 0.43 2.56
N VAL A 75 10.52 0.29 3.75
CA VAL A 75 10.92 1.02 4.96
C VAL A 75 12.37 0.69 5.34
N ASP A 76 12.76 -0.59 5.26
CA ASP A 76 14.13 -1.03 5.53
C ASP A 76 15.13 -0.47 4.50
N ARG A 77 14.69 -0.30 3.26
CA ARG A 77 15.43 0.36 2.17
C ARG A 77 15.44 1.89 2.26
N GLY A 78 14.70 2.49 3.20
CA GLY A 78 14.50 3.94 3.27
C GLY A 78 13.69 4.54 2.11
N ASN A 79 12.93 3.71 1.38
CA ASN A 79 12.09 4.14 0.27
C ASN A 79 10.67 4.46 0.75
N TYR A 80 10.28 5.73 0.66
CA TYR A 80 8.96 6.24 1.05
C TYR A 80 8.19 6.79 -0.16
N SER A 81 8.51 6.33 -1.37
CA SER A 81 7.81 6.75 -2.57
C SER A 81 6.34 6.27 -2.60
N VAL A 82 5.60 6.79 -3.58
CA VAL A 82 4.22 6.34 -3.86
C VAL A 82 4.19 4.82 -4.04
N ARG A 83 3.16 4.18 -3.47
CA ARG A 83 2.87 2.73 -3.62
C ARG A 83 3.86 1.77 -2.96
N CYS A 84 4.72 2.27 -2.07
CA CYS A 84 5.53 1.46 -1.16
C CYS A 84 4.72 0.89 0.04
N GLY A 85 3.39 0.77 -0.07
CA GLY A 85 2.51 0.11 0.92
C GLY A 85 1.74 1.06 1.87
N PHE A 86 0.59 0.61 2.36
CA PHE A 86 -0.29 1.33 3.30
C PHE A 86 0.28 1.29 4.73
N SER A 87 0.21 2.38 5.52
CA SER A 87 0.32 2.25 6.97
C SER A 87 -1.04 1.98 7.60
N ASN A 88 -1.10 0.84 8.29
CA ASN A 88 -1.55 0.84 9.67
C ASN A 88 -0.41 0.28 10.52
N LYS A 89 0.00 1.02 11.54
CA LYS A 89 0.63 0.44 12.72
C LYS A 89 -0.54 -0.07 13.58
N GLU A 90 -0.69 -1.38 13.64
CA GLU A 90 -1.02 -2.04 14.89
C GLU A 90 0.30 -2.56 15.45
#